data_AF-D4DYU8-F1
#
_entry.id   AF-D4DYU8-F1
#
_cell.length_a   1.000
_cell.length_b   1.000
_cell.length_c   1.000
_cell.angle_alpha   90.00
_cell.angle_beta   90.00
_cell.angle_gamma   90.00
#
_symmetry.space_group_name_H-M   'P 1'
#
loop_
_entity.id
_entity.type
_entity.pdbx_description
1 polymer ?
#
loop_
_entity_poly.entity_id
_entity_poly.type
_entity_poly.pdbx_seq_one_letter_code
_entity_poly.pdbx_strand_id
1 'polypeptide(L)'
;MKNTLLAVLLCLGTSAMAAEPVNITLLGTSDLHGTFVPWDYSTDTENLAGSLSQIATQIQQIRAQQPNVILVDAGDTIQGNFVETFKNEKPAR
;
A
#
# COMPACT_ATOMS: atom_id res chain seq x y z
N MET A 1 50.64 -31.14 -12.11
CA MET A 1 50.85 -29.73 -11.72
C MET A 1 49.98 -28.75 -12.52
N LYS A 2 49.82 -28.90 -13.84
CA LYS A 2 48.93 -28.02 -14.65
C LYS A 2 47.44 -28.16 -14.31
N ASN A 3 46.93 -29.38 -14.11
CA ASN A 3 45.51 -29.60 -13.83
C ASN A 3 45.10 -29.15 -12.42
N THR A 4 46.04 -29.18 -11.47
CA THR A 4 45.83 -28.72 -10.10
C THR A 4 45.73 -27.19 -10.02
N LEU A 5 46.46 -26.48 -10.88
CA LEU A 5 46.42 -25.01 -10.97
C LEU A 5 45.07 -24.52 -11.53
N LEU A 6 44.48 -25.27 -12.46
CA LEU A 6 43.19 -24.95 -13.09
C LEU A 6 42.01 -25.10 -12.11
N ALA A 7 42.06 -26.09 -11.22
CA ALA A 7 41.04 -26.33 -10.20
C ALA A 7 41.02 -25.24 -9.12
N VAL A 8 42.19 -24.73 -8.72
CA VAL A 8 42.28 -23.63 -7.75
C VAL A 8 41.72 -22.33 -8.35
N LEU A 9 42.01 -22.03 -9.62
CA LEU A 9 41.50 -20.84 -10.30
C LEU A 9 39.97 -20.82 -10.43
N LEU A 10 39.33 -22.00 -10.55
CA LEU A 10 37.88 -22.15 -10.63
C LEU A 10 37.18 -21.89 -9.28
N CYS A 11 37.83 -22.24 -8.16
CA CYS A 11 37.29 -22.02 -6.82
C CYS A 11 37.44 -20.58 -6.31
N LEU A 12 38.34 -19.78 -6.90
CA LEU A 12 38.50 -18.35 -6.58
C LEU A 12 37.45 -17.44 -7.25
N GLY A 13 36.67 -17.97 -8.21
CA GLY A 13 35.65 -17.21 -8.95
C GLY A 13 34.24 -17.28 -8.38
N THR A 14 33.99 -18.15 -7.39
CA THR A 14 32.66 -18.27 -6.76
C THR A 14 32.53 -17.27 -5.62
N SER A 15 32.36 -16.00 -5.96
CA SER A 15 31.79 -15.02 -5.03
C SER A 15 30.41 -15.55 -4.63
N ALA A 16 30.18 -15.80 -3.34
CA ALA A 16 28.84 -16.08 -2.85
C ALA A 16 27.94 -14.90 -3.24
N MET A 17 27.02 -15.09 -4.18
CA MET A 17 26.02 -14.10 -4.54
C MET A 17 25.10 -13.95 -3.34
N ALA A 18 25.42 -13.02 -2.45
CA ALA A 18 24.48 -12.60 -1.41
C ALA A 18 23.27 -11.99 -2.12
N ALA A 19 22.06 -12.36 -1.69
CA ALA A 19 20.86 -11.77 -2.24
C ALA A 19 20.87 -10.26 -1.94
N GLU A 20 20.57 -9.46 -2.97
CA GLU A 20 20.46 -8.01 -2.79
C GLU A 20 19.28 -7.68 -1.86
N PRO A 21 19.44 -6.75 -0.90
CA PRO A 21 18.36 -6.32 -0.04
C PRO A 21 17.18 -5.76 -0.85
N VAL A 22 15.97 -6.22 -0.54
CA VAL A 22 14.73 -5.69 -1.12
C VAL A 22 14.06 -4.77 -0.12
N ASN A 23 13.91 -3.50 -0.48
CA ASN A 23 13.12 -2.55 0.30
C ASN A 23 11.64 -2.70 -0.04
N ILE A 24 10.80 -2.89 0.98
CA ILE A 24 9.34 -3.00 0.87
C ILE A 24 8.72 -1.84 1.65
N THR A 25 7.80 -1.11 1.03
CA THR A 25 6.98 -0.09 1.67
C THR A 25 5.64 -0.71 2.06
N LEU A 26 5.37 -0.82 3.36
CA LEU A 26 4.08 -1.25 3.88
C LEU A 26 3.25 -0.03 4.29
N LEU A 27 2.08 0.11 3.67
CA LEU A 27 1.07 1.13 3.99
C LEU A 27 -0.13 0.46 4.63
N GLY A 28 -0.74 1.14 5.60
CA GLY A 28 -1.90 0.65 6.35
C GLY A 28 -3.01 1.69 6.40
N THR A 29 -4.25 1.27 6.20
CA THR A 29 -5.47 2.01 6.60
C THR A 29 -6.19 1.24 7.70
N SER A 30 -6.96 1.95 8.53
CA SER A 30 -7.78 1.38 9.60
C SER A 30 -8.88 2.38 9.93
N ASP A 31 -10.00 1.89 10.48
CA ASP A 31 -11.01 2.75 11.11
C ASP A 31 -11.52 3.86 10.18
N LEU A 32 -11.70 3.53 8.91
CA LEU A 32 -12.26 4.49 7.95
C LEU A 32 -13.71 4.84 8.30
N HIS A 33 -14.43 3.92 8.94
CA HIS A 33 -15.80 4.08 9.43
C HIS A 33 -16.74 4.71 8.38
N GLY A 34 -16.60 4.33 7.11
CA GLY A 34 -17.41 4.85 6.00
C GLY A 34 -16.98 6.23 5.47
N THR A 35 -15.86 6.78 5.92
CA THR A 35 -15.32 8.10 5.48
C THR A 35 -14.62 7.99 4.13
N PHE A 36 -15.37 7.63 3.09
CA PHE A 36 -14.81 7.37 1.75
C PHE A 36 -14.49 8.64 0.97
N VAL A 37 -15.32 9.67 1.13
CA VAL A 37 -15.22 11.00 0.50
C VAL A 37 -15.15 12.07 1.60
N PRO A 38 -14.64 13.28 1.31
CA PRO A 38 -14.50 14.34 2.32
C PRO A 38 -15.85 15.02 2.61
N TRP A 39 -16.82 14.26 3.14
CA TRP A 39 -18.17 14.73 3.43
C TRP A 39 -18.62 14.23 4.81
N ASP A 40 -19.24 15.13 5.56
CA ASP A 40 -19.97 14.81 6.79
C ASP A 40 -21.47 14.76 6.47
N TYR A 41 -22.03 13.56 6.50
CA TYR A 41 -23.44 13.34 6.20
C TYR A 41 -24.39 13.81 7.31
N SER A 42 -23.88 14.04 8.52
CA SER A 42 -24.70 14.50 9.65
C SER A 42 -25.04 15.98 9.56
N THR A 43 -24.07 16.79 9.08
CA THR A 43 -24.23 18.23 8.89
C THR A 43 -24.48 18.63 7.45
N ASP A 44 -24.34 17.69 6.51
CA ASP A 44 -24.39 17.91 5.07
C ASP A 44 -23.39 18.97 4.59
N THR A 45 -22.14 18.80 5.02
CA THR A 45 -21.04 19.73 4.70
C THR A 45 -19.76 18.99 4.36
N GLU A 46 -18.86 19.67 3.63
CA GLU A 46 -17.52 19.16 3.37
C GLU A 46 -16.73 18.96 4.67
N ASN A 47 -15.99 17.85 4.74
CA ASN A 47 -15.06 17.55 5.82
C ASN A 47 -13.70 17.10 5.26
N LEU A 48 -12.72 18.01 5.28
CA LEU A 48 -11.37 17.77 4.75
C LEU A 48 -10.39 17.20 5.78
N ALA A 49 -10.84 16.85 6.99
CA ALA A 49 -9.98 16.31 8.05
C ALA A 49 -9.35 14.96 7.67
N GLY A 50 -9.96 14.23 6.74
CA GLY A 50 -9.43 13.00 6.18
C GLY A 50 -10.53 12.16 5.52
N SER A 51 -10.17 11.44 4.46
CA SER A 51 -11.07 10.52 3.75
C SER A 51 -10.28 9.53 2.91
N LEU A 52 -10.91 8.42 2.53
CA LEU A 52 -10.27 7.43 1.65
C LEU A 52 -9.85 8.04 0.30
N SER A 53 -10.59 8.98 -0.27
CA SER A 53 -10.21 9.65 -1.52
C SER A 53 -8.96 10.53 -1.39
N GLN A 54 -8.81 11.23 -0.27
CA GLN A 54 -7.59 11.98 0.05
C GLN A 54 -6.41 11.03 0.27
N ILE A 55 -6.62 9.94 1.02
CA ILE A 55 -5.62 8.88 1.25
C ILE A 55 -5.19 8.23 -0.07
N ALA A 56 -6.13 7.93 -0.97
CA ALA A 56 -5.85 7.34 -2.28
C ALA A 56 -4.91 8.20 -3.12
N THR A 57 -5.06 9.54 -3.06
CA THR A 57 -4.16 10.48 -3.74
C THR A 57 -2.73 10.36 -3.22
N GLN A 58 -2.55 10.27 -1.90
CA GLN A 58 -1.23 10.08 -1.27
C GLN A 58 -0.62 8.72 -1.61
N ILE A 59 -1.42 7.64 -1.56
CA ILE A 59 -0.98 6.30 -1.94
C ILE A 59 -0.52 6.25 -3.40
N GLN A 60 -1.22 6.95 -4.30
CA GLN A 60 -0.82 7.02 -5.71
C GLN A 60 0.54 7.70 -5.88
N GLN A 61 0.81 8.79 -5.14
CA GLN A 61 2.11 9.45 -5.13
C GLN A 61 3.23 8.53 -4.60
N ILE A 62 2.96 7.78 -3.53
CA ILE A 62 3.94 6.83 -2.97
C ILE A 62 4.23 5.69 -3.95
N ARG A 63 3.19 5.11 -4.57
CA ARG A 63 3.34 4.05 -5.59
C ARG A 63 4.11 4.50 -6.82
N ALA A 64 4.06 5.79 -7.17
CA ALA A 64 4.88 6.34 -8.24
C ALA A 64 6.37 6.47 -7.89
N GLN A 65 6.71 6.52 -6.59
CA GLN A 65 8.07 6.73 -6.09
C GLN A 65 8.73 5.46 -5.57
N GLN A 66 7.95 4.45 -5.17
CA GLN A 66 8.43 3.24 -4.52
C GLN A 66 8.08 2.00 -5.36
N PRO A 67 9.05 1.13 -5.70
CA PRO A 67 8.82 -0.01 -6.60
C PRO A 67 8.05 -1.17 -5.94
N ASN A 68 8.18 -1.35 -4.61
CA ASN A 68 7.60 -2.49 -3.89
C ASN A 68 6.66 -2.00 -2.78
N VAL A 69 5.42 -1.66 -3.12
CA VAL A 69 4.42 -1.17 -2.17
C VAL A 69 3.36 -2.23 -1.88
N ILE A 70 3.16 -2.52 -0.61
CA ILE A 70 2.03 -3.31 -0.11
C ILE A 70 1.10 -2.35 0.64
N LEU A 71 -0.19 -2.39 0.32
CA LEU A 71 -1.23 -1.66 1.04
C LEU A 71 -2.16 -2.67 1.70
N VAL A 72 -2.42 -2.50 2.99
CA VAL A 72 -3.33 -3.34 3.78
C VAL A 72 -4.37 -2.45 4.47
N ASP A 73 -5.59 -2.94 4.58
CA ASP A 73 -6.63 -2.34 5.43
C ASP A 73 -6.84 -3.22 6.65
N ALA A 74 -6.87 -2.61 7.84
CA ALA A 74 -6.98 -3.31 9.13
C ALA A 74 -8.43 -3.49 9.60
N GLY A 75 -9.43 -3.08 8.82
CA GLY A 75 -10.85 -3.25 9.14
C GLY A 75 -11.53 -1.97 9.60
N ASP A 76 -12.77 -2.12 10.08
CA ASP A 76 -13.69 -1.04 10.43
C ASP A 76 -13.87 -0.01 9.30
N THR A 77 -14.01 -0.52 8.08
CA THR A 77 -14.02 0.30 6.87
C THR A 77 -15.38 0.90 6.54
N ILE A 78 -16.48 0.18 6.83
CA ILE A 78 -17.78 0.40 6.14
C ILE A 78 -18.78 1.23 6.96
N GLN A 79 -18.85 1.04 8.28
CA GLN A 79 -19.92 1.57 9.12
C GLN A 79 -19.40 2.73 9.97
N GLY A 80 -20.17 3.81 10.15
CA GLY A 80 -19.85 4.86 11.14
C GLY A 80 -20.07 6.31 10.68
N ASN A 81 -20.15 6.56 9.37
CA ASN A 81 -20.36 7.89 8.78
C ASN A 81 -21.71 7.97 8.02
N PHE A 82 -22.72 7.22 8.44
CA PHE A 82 -24.05 7.10 7.80
C PHE A 82 -24.09 6.57 6.37
N VAL A 83 -22.95 6.50 5.66
CA VAL A 83 -22.83 6.05 4.27
C VAL A 83 -23.42 4.65 4.07
N GLU A 84 -23.36 3.80 5.10
CA GLU A 84 -23.92 2.46 5.10
C GLU A 84 -25.45 2.42 4.92
N THR A 85 -26.13 3.53 5.21
CA THR A 85 -27.58 3.69 5.01
C THR A 85 -27.93 3.63 3.52
N PHE A 86 -27.03 4.13 2.67
CA PHE A 86 -27.23 4.21 1.22
C PHE A 86 -26.78 2.96 0.45
N LYS A 87 -26.32 1.89 1.14
CA LYS A 87 -25.74 0.69 0.48
C LYS A 87 -26.68 -0.03 -0.49
N ASN A 88 -27.99 0.12 -0.30
CA ASN A 88 -29.02 -0.49 -1.14
C ASN A 88 -29.64 0.50 -2.14
N GLU A 89 -29.22 1.76 -2.10
CA GLU A 89 -29.71 2.78 -3.01
C GLU A 89 -28.96 2.69 -4.33
N LYS A 90 -29.67 3.02 -5.42
CA LYS A 90 -28.99 3.16 -6.71
C LYS A 90 -28.07 4.38 -6.61
N PRO A 91 -26.80 4.25 -7.03
CA PRO A 91 -25.92 5.41 -7.13
C PRO A 91 -26.63 6.49 -7.95
N ALA A 92 -26.64 7.73 -7.44
CA ALA A 92 -27.04 8.87 -8.24
C ALA A 92 -26.13 8.89 -9.47
N ARG A 93 -26.73 8.71 -10.65
CA ARG A 93 -26.04 8.78 -11.94
C ARG A 93 -25.72 10.21 -12.31
#